data_AF-A0A9E2GDV3-F1
#
_entry.id   AF-A0A9E2GDV3-F1
#
_cell.length_a   1.000
_cell.length_b   1.000
_cell.length_c   1.000
_cell.angle_alpha   90.00
_cell.angle_beta   90.00
_cell.angle_gamma   90.00
#
_symmetry.space_group_name_H-M   'P 1'
#
loop_
_entity.id
_entity.type
_entity.pdbx_description
1 polymer ?
#
loop_
_entity_poly.entity_id
_entity_poly.type
_entity_poly.pdbx_seq_one_letter_code
_entity_poly.pdbx_strand_id
1 'polypeptide(L)'
;IFMGATYLFHLCLIVAPLFLVAHVVLIEESWNISWVTIPDPIPDYMAMVVIAAGVFFLLRRLTNPDVKIITDGSDYLVLAIALAPFITGILAYNQIFDNQLMTILHILAGEIMLVAIPFTKLSHFVLFFCSRIQLGMDYGIKRGGVHGRGIAW
;
A
#
# COMPACT_ATOMS: atom_id res chain seq x y z
N ILE A 1 -13.21 13.43 5.41
CA ILE A 1 -12.73 12.34 6.30
C ILE A 1 -12.25 11.14 5.50
N PHE A 2 -13.13 10.42 4.77
CA PHE A 2 -12.75 9.24 3.98
C PHE A 2 -11.56 9.48 3.04
N MET A 3 -11.61 10.54 2.23
CA MET A 3 -10.52 10.91 1.32
C MET A 3 -9.18 11.08 2.05
N GLY A 4 -9.16 11.85 3.15
CA GLY A 4 -7.94 12.07 3.94
C GLY A 4 -7.38 10.78 4.53
N ALA A 5 -8.24 9.91 5.06
CA ALA A 5 -7.84 8.59 5.55
C ALA A 5 -7.21 7.74 4.44
N THR A 6 -7.79 7.74 3.23
CA THR A 6 -7.24 7.03 2.08
C THR A 6 -5.86 7.55 1.69
N TYR A 7 -5.68 8.87 1.54
CA TYR A 7 -4.38 9.42 1.17
C TYR A 7 -3.30 9.17 2.23
N LEU A 8 -3.64 9.39 3.51
CA LEU A 8 -2.70 9.16 4.61
C LEU A 8 -2.31 7.68 4.72
N PHE A 9 -3.27 6.76 4.57
CA PHE A 9 -3.00 5.33 4.56
C PHE A 9 -1.99 4.96 3.49
N HIS A 10 -2.22 5.36 2.23
CA HIS A 10 -1.33 4.98 1.13
C HIS A 10 0.04 5.67 1.23
N LEU A 11 0.07 6.94 1.63
CA LEU A 11 1.32 7.67 1.84
C LEU A 11 2.17 6.96 2.90
N CYS A 12 1.59 6.66 4.07
CA CYS A 12 2.31 6.02 5.15
C CYS A 12 2.69 4.57 4.82
N LEU A 13 1.81 3.84 4.13
CA LEU A 13 2.04 2.45 3.72
C LEU A 13 3.25 2.32 2.79
N ILE A 14 3.51 3.32 1.95
CA ILE A 14 4.64 3.30 1.01
C ILE A 14 5.90 3.90 1.66
N VAL A 15 5.77 5.06 2.31
CA VAL A 15 6.93 5.81 2.80
C VAL A 15 7.57 5.14 4.02
N ALA A 16 6.79 4.56 4.93
CA ALA A 16 7.33 3.94 6.14
C ALA A 16 8.34 2.80 5.83
N PRO A 17 8.02 1.77 5.03
CA PRO A 17 8.98 0.69 4.74
C PRO A 17 10.13 1.14 3.83
N LEU A 18 9.97 2.18 3.01
CA LEU A 18 11.04 2.65 2.12
C LEU A 18 12.10 3.51 2.84
N PHE A 19 11.73 4.25 3.88
CA PHE A 19 12.62 5.22 4.53
C PHE A 19 13.04 4.82 5.95
N LEU A 20 12.50 3.72 6.49
CA LEU A 20 12.94 3.17 7.77
C LEU A 20 14.36 2.60 7.66
N VAL A 21 15.23 2.99 8.61
CA VAL A 21 16.66 2.59 8.65
C VAL A 21 16.84 1.08 8.50
N ALA A 22 16.06 0.28 9.24
CA ALA A 22 16.16 -1.18 9.19
C ALA A 22 15.95 -1.75 7.78
N HIS A 23 15.02 -1.19 6.99
CA HIS A 23 14.79 -1.67 5.63
C HIS A 23 15.88 -1.19 4.66
N VAL A 24 16.37 0.05 4.82
CA VAL A 24 17.46 0.57 3.97
C VAL A 24 18.75 -0.21 4.19
N VAL A 25 19.08 -0.57 5.44
CA VAL A 25 20.26 -1.40 5.75
C VAL A 25 20.17 -2.78 5.09
N LEU A 26 19.00 -3.43 5.12
CA LEU A 26 18.81 -4.73 4.43
C LEU A 26 19.08 -4.62 2.93
N ILE A 27 18.72 -3.49 2.31
CA ILE A 27 18.93 -3.22 0.90
C ILE A 27 20.41 -2.91 0.60
N GLU A 28 21.07 -2.15 1.48
CA GLU A 28 22.50 -1.87 1.38
C GLU A 28 23.34 -3.15 1.50
N GLU A 29 23.00 -4.03 2.42
CA GLU A 29 23.67 -5.33 2.57
C GLU A 29 23.43 -6.26 1.37
N SER A 30 22.25 -6.19 0.74
CA SER A 30 21.89 -7.07 -0.37
C SER A 30 22.40 -6.58 -1.74
N TRP A 31 22.33 -5.27 -1.97
CA TRP A 31 22.57 -4.67 -3.29
C TRP A 31 23.61 -3.54 -3.29
N ASN A 32 24.18 -3.19 -2.14
CA ASN A 32 25.12 -2.06 -1.98
C ASN A 32 24.50 -0.72 -2.40
N ILE A 33 23.18 -0.59 -2.22
CA ILE A 33 22.42 0.63 -2.53
C ILE A 33 21.85 1.16 -1.22
N SER A 34 22.08 2.43 -0.92
CA SER A 34 21.50 3.13 0.23
C SER A 34 20.98 4.52 -0.17
N TRP A 35 20.05 5.04 0.62
CA TRP A 35 19.48 6.37 0.43
C TRP A 35 19.10 7.00 1.77
N VAL A 36 18.51 8.19 1.71
CA VAL A 36 18.11 8.97 2.89
C VAL A 36 17.10 8.19 3.73
N THR A 37 17.36 8.08 5.02
CA THR A 37 16.44 7.51 6.02
C THR A 37 15.75 8.62 6.80
N ILE A 38 14.64 8.29 7.46
CA ILE A 38 13.95 9.19 8.39
C ILE A 38 14.16 8.75 9.85
N PRO A 39 14.13 9.68 10.83
CA PRO A 39 14.30 9.35 12.24
C PRO A 39 13.32 8.28 12.74
N ASP A 40 13.81 7.32 13.53
CA ASP A 40 13.09 6.12 13.97
C ASP A 40 11.67 6.33 14.54
N PRO A 41 11.36 7.42 15.30
CA PRO A 41 10.00 7.64 15.77
C PRO A 41 8.99 7.87 14.63
N ILE A 42 9.43 8.44 13.51
CA ILE A 42 8.53 8.86 12.42
C ILE A 42 7.90 7.64 11.73
N PRO A 43 8.66 6.63 11.25
CA PRO A 43 8.08 5.40 10.69
C PRO A 43 7.12 4.68 11.65
N ASP A 44 7.41 4.68 12.95
CA ASP A 44 6.55 4.06 13.96
C ASP A 44 5.18 4.78 14.04
N TYR A 45 5.18 6.13 14.08
CA TYR A 45 3.94 6.92 13.96
C TYR A 45 3.21 6.67 12.65
N MET A 46 3.93 6.56 11.53
CA MET A 46 3.34 6.26 10.22
C MET A 46 2.68 4.88 10.20
N ALA A 47 3.31 3.87 10.81
CA ALA A 47 2.75 2.53 10.95
C ALA A 47 1.47 2.54 11.81
N MET A 48 1.46 3.29 12.92
CA MET A 48 0.24 3.48 13.72
C MET A 48 -0.89 4.16 12.92
N VAL A 49 -0.57 5.14 12.08
CA VAL A 49 -1.55 5.78 11.18
C VAL A 49 -2.12 4.77 10.17
N VAL A 50 -1.28 3.91 9.59
CA VAL A 50 -1.72 2.82 8.69
C VAL A 50 -2.70 1.89 9.41
N ILE A 51 -2.39 1.46 10.63
CA ILE A 51 -3.25 0.58 11.42
C ILE A 51 -4.58 1.28 11.75
N ALA A 52 -4.54 2.52 12.25
CA ALA A 52 -5.74 3.28 12.59
C ALA A 52 -6.65 3.49 11.37
N ALA A 53 -6.09 3.86 10.22
CA ALA A 53 -6.84 4.01 8.98
C ALA A 53 -7.37 2.67 8.46
N GLY A 54 -6.62 1.58 8.61
CA GLY A 54 -7.07 0.23 8.30
C GLY A 54 -8.26 -0.22 9.14
N VAL A 55 -8.23 0.05 10.45
CA VAL A 55 -9.37 -0.18 11.35
C VAL A 55 -10.57 0.66 10.92
N PHE A 56 -10.37 1.93 10.57
CA PHE A 56 -11.43 2.78 10.03
C PHE A 56 -12.06 2.19 8.75
N PHE A 57 -11.25 1.67 7.82
CA PHE A 57 -11.78 1.01 6.61
C PHE A 57 -12.53 -0.28 6.92
N LEU A 58 -12.05 -1.08 7.87
CA LEU A 58 -12.74 -2.28 8.35
C LEU A 58 -14.10 -1.92 8.94
N LEU A 59 -14.15 -0.94 9.85
CA LEU A 59 -15.38 -0.47 10.48
C LEU A 59 -16.36 0.07 9.44
N ARG A 60 -15.90 0.88 8.47
CA ARG A 60 -16.73 1.38 7.38
C ARG A 60 -17.34 0.24 6.57
N ARG A 61 -16.58 -0.82 6.31
CA ARG A 61 -17.03 -2.00 5.56
C ARG A 61 -18.08 -2.82 6.32
N LEU A 62 -18.02 -2.84 7.65
CA LEU A 62 -18.95 -3.57 8.51
C LEU A 62 -20.26 -2.80 8.78
N THR A 63 -20.18 -1.47 8.85
CA THR A 63 -21.28 -0.60 9.31
C THR A 63 -22.03 0.11 8.18
N ASN A 64 -21.36 0.46 7.08
CA ASN A 64 -22.01 1.18 5.97
C ASN A 64 -22.70 0.18 5.02
N PRO A 65 -24.05 0.25 4.85
CA PRO A 65 -24.79 -0.68 4.01
C PRO A 65 -24.33 -0.70 2.55
N ASP A 66 -24.02 0.48 2.00
CA ASP A 66 -23.63 0.67 0.59
C ASP A 66 -22.30 -0.03 0.28
N VAL A 67 -21.42 -0.14 1.27
CA VAL A 67 -20.11 -0.79 1.13
C VAL A 67 -20.24 -2.27 1.45
N LYS A 68 -21.04 -2.61 2.45
CA LYS A 68 -21.22 -3.98 2.92
C LYS A 68 -21.85 -4.87 1.85
N ILE A 69 -22.79 -4.34 1.06
CA ILE A 69 -23.49 -5.10 0.01
C ILE A 69 -22.57 -5.53 -1.14
N ILE A 70 -21.49 -4.78 -1.39
CA ILE A 70 -20.49 -5.06 -2.44
C ILE A 70 -19.18 -5.65 -1.89
N THR A 71 -19.15 -6.01 -0.61
CA THR A 71 -17.95 -6.52 0.05
C THR A 71 -17.91 -8.03 0.00
N ASP A 72 -16.78 -8.57 -0.42
CA ASP A 72 -16.49 -10.01 -0.42
C ASP A 72 -15.49 -10.39 0.68
N GLY A 73 -15.39 -11.69 0.99
CA GLY A 73 -14.39 -12.22 1.92
C GLY A 73 -12.95 -11.84 1.56
N SER A 74 -12.64 -11.72 0.28
CA SER A 74 -11.33 -11.32 -0.23
C SER A 74 -10.95 -9.88 0.17
N ASP A 75 -11.92 -8.99 0.38
CA ASP A 75 -11.65 -7.61 0.81
C ASP A 75 -11.11 -7.54 2.24
N TYR A 76 -11.63 -8.40 3.12
CA TYR A 76 -11.14 -8.52 4.49
C TYR A 76 -9.75 -9.15 4.52
N LEU A 77 -9.53 -10.20 3.71
CA LEU A 77 -8.23 -10.87 3.61
C LEU A 77 -7.14 -9.91 3.10
N VAL A 78 -7.42 -9.15 2.03
CA VAL A 78 -6.48 -8.17 1.48
C VAL A 78 -6.17 -7.08 2.50
N LEU A 79 -7.17 -6.60 3.24
CA LEU A 79 -6.95 -5.63 4.31
C LEU A 79 -6.07 -6.21 5.43
N ALA A 80 -6.31 -7.47 5.83
CA ALA A 80 -5.49 -8.14 6.84
C ALA A 80 -4.04 -8.31 6.38
N ILE A 81 -3.81 -8.74 5.13
CA ILE A 81 -2.48 -8.88 4.54
C ILE A 81 -1.75 -7.53 4.52
N ALA A 82 -2.44 -6.45 4.16
CA ALA A 82 -1.84 -5.12 4.14
C ALA A 82 -1.49 -4.59 5.54
N LEU A 83 -2.24 -4.97 6.58
CA LEU A 83 -2.02 -4.51 7.95
C LEU A 83 -1.03 -5.38 8.73
N ALA A 84 -0.96 -6.68 8.42
CA ALA A 84 -0.11 -7.65 9.11
C ALA A 84 1.36 -7.19 9.29
N PRO A 85 2.09 -6.76 8.24
CA PRO A 85 3.49 -6.35 8.40
C PRO A 85 3.64 -5.11 9.29
N PHE A 86 2.68 -4.19 9.29
CA PHE A 86 2.74 -3.01 10.16
C PHE A 86 2.48 -3.37 11.62
N ILE A 87 1.52 -4.25 11.89
CA ILE A 87 1.24 -4.72 13.24
C ILE A 87 2.45 -5.47 13.81
N THR A 88 2.97 -6.46 13.07
CA THR A 88 4.14 -7.24 13.51
C THR A 88 5.41 -6.40 13.58
N GLY A 89 5.57 -5.41 12.70
CA GLY A 89 6.70 -4.48 12.69
C GLY A 89 6.76 -3.60 13.94
N ILE A 90 5.63 -3.00 14.34
CA ILE A 90 5.54 -2.21 15.58
C ILE A 90 5.82 -3.09 16.80
N LEU A 91 5.27 -4.31 16.84
CA LEU A 91 5.51 -5.26 17.93
C LEU A 91 6.99 -5.64 18.03
N ALA A 92 7.65 -5.89 16.89
CA ALA A 92 9.07 -6.18 16.83
C ALA A 92 9.92 -4.98 17.30
N TYR A 93 9.62 -3.78 16.81
CA TYR A 93 10.35 -2.55 17.14
C TYR A 93 10.24 -2.19 18.63
N ASN A 94 9.03 -2.25 19.19
CA ASN A 94 8.77 -1.95 20.60
C ASN A 94 9.10 -3.13 21.55
N GLN A 95 9.64 -4.23 21.01
CA GLN A 95 9.97 -5.45 21.76
C GLN A 95 8.78 -5.98 22.59
N ILE A 96 7.58 -5.85 22.03
CA ILE A 96 6.36 -6.38 22.63
C ILE A 96 6.26 -7.83 22.17
N PHE A 97 6.34 -8.76 23.12
CA PHE A 97 6.52 -10.21 22.92
C PHE A 97 7.95 -10.63 22.55
N ASP A 98 8.11 -11.90 22.19
CA ASP A 98 9.39 -12.44 21.72
C ASP A 98 9.83 -11.73 20.43
N ASN A 99 10.94 -10.99 20.53
CA ASN A 99 11.42 -10.14 19.44
C ASN A 99 11.80 -10.96 18.20
N GLN A 100 12.39 -12.14 18.38
CA GLN A 100 12.78 -13.00 17.28
C GLN A 100 11.54 -13.53 16.55
N LEU A 101 10.55 -14.00 17.29
CA LEU A 101 9.26 -14.43 16.74
C LEU A 101 8.58 -13.29 15.97
N MET A 102 8.47 -12.09 16.56
CA MET A 102 7.81 -10.94 15.91
C MET A 102 8.54 -10.52 14.64
N THR A 103 9.87 -10.54 14.65
CA THR A 103 10.68 -10.24 13.47
C THR A 103 10.47 -11.27 12.36
N ILE A 104 10.44 -12.57 12.68
CA ILE A 104 10.13 -13.63 11.70
C ILE A 104 8.72 -13.45 11.13
N LEU A 105 7.74 -13.17 11.98
CA LEU A 105 6.35 -12.93 11.55
C LEU A 105 6.25 -11.66 10.68
N HIS A 106 7.04 -10.62 10.97
CA HIS A 106 7.11 -9.42 10.15
C HIS A 106 7.64 -9.72 8.75
N ILE A 107 8.76 -10.44 8.66
CA ILE A 107 9.34 -10.87 7.38
C ILE A 107 8.34 -11.70 6.59
N LEU A 108 7.74 -12.72 7.22
CA LEU A 108 6.75 -13.58 6.57
C LEU A 108 5.51 -12.80 6.10
N ALA A 109 5.00 -11.88 6.92
CA ALA A 109 3.88 -11.02 6.54
C ALA A 109 4.23 -10.10 5.37
N GLY A 110 5.45 -9.56 5.35
CA GLY A 110 5.98 -8.76 4.24
C GLY A 110 6.08 -9.56 2.94
N GLU A 111 6.64 -10.76 2.99
CA GLU A 111 6.74 -11.66 1.83
C GLU A 111 5.35 -12.05 1.30
N ILE A 112 4.42 -12.43 2.17
CA ILE A 112 3.03 -12.72 1.78
C ILE A 112 2.39 -11.51 1.11
N MET A 113 2.58 -10.31 1.67
CA MET A 113 2.07 -9.08 1.06
C MET A 113 2.64 -8.87 -0.33
N LEU A 114 3.96 -8.96 -0.50
CA LEU A 114 4.64 -8.77 -1.79
C LEU A 114 4.18 -9.78 -2.85
N VAL A 115 4.07 -11.07 -2.48
CA VAL A 115 3.55 -12.12 -3.38
C VAL A 115 2.08 -11.89 -3.72
N ALA A 116 1.27 -11.35 -2.79
CA ALA A 116 -0.14 -11.08 -3.01
C ALA A 116 -0.43 -9.88 -3.92
N ILE A 117 0.52 -8.96 -4.13
CA ILE A 117 0.33 -7.73 -4.95
C ILE A 117 -0.24 -8.05 -6.34
N PRO A 118 0.37 -8.91 -7.18
CA PRO A 118 -0.13 -9.15 -8.54
C PRO A 118 -1.43 -9.95 -8.61
N PHE A 119 -1.75 -10.76 -7.59
CA PHE A 119 -2.85 -11.73 -7.65
C PHE A 119 -4.13 -11.29 -6.93
N THR A 120 -4.11 -10.14 -6.26
CA THR A 120 -5.23 -9.67 -5.44
C THR A 120 -5.68 -8.27 -5.83
N LYS A 121 -6.67 -7.73 -5.11
CA LYS A 121 -7.12 -6.34 -5.23
C LYS A 121 -6.00 -5.32 -4.90
N LEU A 122 -4.85 -5.75 -4.36
CA LEU A 122 -3.65 -4.90 -4.18
C LEU A 122 -2.99 -4.50 -5.52
N SER A 123 -3.25 -5.26 -6.59
CA SER A 123 -2.73 -4.97 -7.94
C SER A 123 -3.07 -3.58 -8.47
N HIS A 124 -4.09 -2.92 -7.89
CA HIS A 124 -4.43 -1.54 -8.20
C HIS A 124 -3.24 -0.59 -8.04
N PHE A 125 -2.28 -0.89 -7.16
CA PHE A 125 -1.05 -0.10 -7.01
C PHE A 125 -0.27 -0.01 -8.34
N VAL A 126 -0.12 -1.14 -9.04
CA VAL A 126 0.56 -1.20 -10.34
C VAL A 126 -0.37 -0.75 -11.47
N LEU A 127 -1.60 -1.27 -11.49
CA LEU A 127 -2.57 -1.01 -12.54
C LEU A 127 -3.03 0.45 -12.59
N PHE A 128 -2.93 1.19 -11.49
CA PHE A 128 -3.20 2.62 -11.47
C PHE A 128 -2.34 3.35 -12.50
N PHE A 129 -1.02 3.13 -12.51
CA PHE A 129 -0.13 3.81 -13.46
C PHE A 129 -0.39 3.36 -14.90
N CYS A 130 -0.54 2.05 -15.13
CA CYS A 130 -0.83 1.50 -16.46
C CYS A 130 -2.15 2.06 -17.04
N SER A 131 -3.21 2.10 -16.24
CA SER A 131 -4.51 2.63 -16.68
C SER A 131 -4.45 4.13 -16.97
N ARG A 132 -3.67 4.92 -16.20
CA ARG A 132 -3.49 6.35 -16.47
C ARG A 132 -2.69 6.61 -17.75
N ILE A 133 -1.66 5.79 -18.03
CA ILE A 133 -0.92 5.87 -19.29
C ILE A 133 -1.83 5.53 -20.47
N GLN A 134 -2.58 4.41 -20.39
CA GLN A 134 -3.51 4.00 -21.43
C GLN A 134 -4.57 5.07 -21.71
N LEU A 135 -5.20 5.62 -20.68
CA LEU A 135 -6.18 6.71 -20.84
C LEU A 135 -5.53 7.95 -21.48
N GLY A 136 -4.31 8.30 -21.05
CA GLY A 136 -3.55 9.39 -21.67
C GLY A 136 -3.30 9.16 -23.15
N MET A 137 -2.95 7.92 -23.54
CA MET A 137 -2.78 7.53 -24.93
C MET A 137 -4.11 7.59 -25.71
N ASP A 138 -5.19 7.04 -25.17
CA ASP A 138 -6.51 7.00 -25.83
C ASP A 138 -7.06 8.41 -26.11
N TYR A 139 -6.95 9.32 -25.14
CA TYR A 139 -7.38 10.72 -25.33
C TYR A 139 -6.37 11.55 -26.13
N GLY A 140 -5.08 11.21 -26.07
CA GLY A 140 -4.02 11.83 -26.88
C GLY A 140 -4.17 11.51 -28.37
N ILE A 141 -4.38 10.24 -28.72
CA ILE A 141 -4.60 9.78 -30.10
C ILE A 141 -5.89 10.35 -30.66
N LYS A 142 -6.99 10.38 -29.88
CA LYS A 142 -8.26 10.96 -30.32
C LYS A 142 -8.21 12.47 -30.57
N ARG A 143 -7.28 13.21 -29.93
CA ARG A 143 -7.06 14.65 -30.18
C ARG A 143 -6.00 14.93 -31.24
N GLY A 144 -4.98 14.09 -31.36
CA GLY A 144 -3.96 14.17 -32.43
C GLY A 144 -4.46 13.71 -33.80
N GLY A 145 -5.45 12.80 -33.83
CA GLY A 145 -6.13 12.36 -35.07
C GLY A 145 -7.07 13.40 -35.69
N VAL A 146 -7.39 14.49 -34.98
CA VAL A 146 -8.20 15.60 -35.51
C VAL A 146 -7.38 16.53 -36.43
N HIS A 147 -6.09 16.24 -36.63
CA HIS A 147 -5.28 16.83 -37.71
C HIS A 147 -5.26 15.97 -39.00
N GLY A 148 -6.13 14.96 -39.09
CA GLY A 148 -6.44 14.24 -40.33
C GLY A 148 -7.66 14.85 -41.01
N ARG A 149 -7.53 15.12 -42.31
CA ARG A 149 -8.53 15.76 -43.19
C ARG A 149 -9.97 15.37 -42.86
N GLY A 150 -10.84 16.39 -42.78
CA GLY A 150 -12.25 16.28 -42.43
C GLY A 150 -12.94 15.06 -43.03
N ILE A 151 -13.40 14.18 -42.15
CA ILE A 151 -14.43 13.20 -42.47
C ILE A 151 -15.75 13.83 -42.01
N ALA A 152 -16.54 14.22 -43.00
CA ALA A 152 -17.86 14.82 -42.84
C ALA A 152 -18.91 13.71 -42.84
N TRP A 153 -19.19 13.14 -41.68
CA TRP A 153 -20.44 12.45 -41.41
C TRP A 153 -20.78 12.62 -39.93
#